data_AF-A0A316KHQ6-F1
#
_entry.id   AF-A0A316KHQ6-F1
#
_cell.length_a   1.000
_cell.length_b   1.000
_cell.length_c   1.000
_cell.angle_alpha   90.00
_cell.angle_beta   90.00
_cell.angle_gamma   90.00
#
_symmetry.space_group_name_H-M   'P 1'
#
loop_
_entity.id
_entity.type
_entity.pdbx_description
1 polymer ?
#
loop_
_entity_poly.entity_id
_entity_poly.type
_entity_poly.pdbx_seq_one_letter_code
_entity_poly.pdbx_strand_id
1 'polypeptide(L)'
;MLRPVTSLLGTLALTSAALASGPGETHPDGTAYLANGLTYDIFETAVEHVDLEGCPAEFDADTNFCRMTLASDLAHVFVFSYDGNQPLLAVKSYELGDGFLPF
;
A
#
# COMPACT_ATOMS: atom_id res chain seq x y z
N MET A 1 15.65 44.35 54.32
CA MET A 1 15.19 43.07 53.72
C MET A 1 15.00 43.30 52.23
N LEU A 2 15.81 42.64 51.41
CA LEU A 2 15.87 42.75 49.94
C LEU A 2 15.09 41.57 49.34
N ARG A 3 14.16 41.77 48.38
CA ARG A 3 13.91 40.81 47.27
C ARG A 3 13.34 41.52 46.03
N PRO A 4 13.84 41.21 44.82
CA PRO A 4 13.52 41.89 43.56
C PRO A 4 12.28 41.33 42.84
N VAL A 5 11.70 42.18 41.99
CA VAL A 5 10.62 41.86 41.04
C VAL A 5 11.18 41.01 39.91
N THR A 6 10.80 39.74 39.83
CA THR A 6 11.17 38.85 38.72
C THR A 6 10.10 38.91 37.65
N SER A 7 10.35 39.69 36.59
CA SER A 7 9.59 39.69 35.35
C SER A 7 10.01 38.48 34.51
N LEU A 8 9.15 37.49 34.31
CA LEU A 8 9.43 36.37 33.41
C LEU A 8 8.70 36.60 32.08
N LEU A 9 9.44 37.09 31.08
CA LEU A 9 9.00 37.17 29.69
C LEU A 9 8.74 35.77 29.15
N GLY A 10 7.54 35.53 28.62
CA GLY A 10 7.20 34.32 27.89
C GLY A 10 7.80 34.35 26.48
N THR A 11 8.66 33.38 26.18
CA THR A 11 9.14 33.10 24.82
C THR A 11 8.19 32.14 24.12
N LEU A 12 7.37 32.66 23.21
CA LEU A 12 6.58 31.88 22.26
C LEU A 12 7.52 31.37 21.16
N ALA A 13 7.87 30.08 21.18
CA ALA A 13 8.63 29.46 20.09
C ALA A 13 7.64 29.09 18.95
N LEU A 14 7.70 29.82 17.83
CA LEU A 14 7.05 29.40 16.59
C LEU A 14 7.90 28.29 15.96
N THR A 15 7.47 27.05 16.07
CA THR A 15 8.03 25.95 15.27
C THR A 15 7.48 26.04 13.85
N SER A 16 8.27 26.61 12.94
CA SER A 16 8.05 26.52 11.50
C SER A 16 8.14 25.06 11.06
N ALA A 17 7.01 24.44 10.74
CA ALA A 17 6.98 23.17 10.04
C ALA A 17 7.48 23.39 8.61
N ALA A 18 8.71 22.95 8.33
CA ALA A 18 9.21 22.85 6.96
C ALA A 18 8.45 21.71 6.27
N LEU A 19 7.57 22.04 5.33
CA LEU A 19 6.97 21.09 4.40
C LEU A 19 8.04 20.73 3.37
N ALA A 20 8.71 19.59 3.56
CA ALA A 20 9.58 19.00 2.57
C ALA A 20 8.73 18.37 1.46
N SER A 21 8.23 19.20 0.54
CA SER A 21 7.61 18.74 -0.71
C SER A 21 8.70 18.67 -1.79
N GLY A 22 9.45 17.58 -1.81
CA GLY A 22 10.22 17.20 -3.00
C GLY A 22 9.28 16.58 -4.04
N PRO A 23 9.61 16.60 -5.34
CA PRO A 23 8.95 15.74 -6.30
C PRO A 23 9.30 14.31 -5.91
N GLY A 24 8.39 13.66 -5.18
CA GLY A 24 8.50 12.24 -4.90
C GLY A 24 8.49 11.52 -6.23
N GLU A 25 9.53 10.75 -6.50
CA GLU A 25 9.48 9.72 -7.53
C GLU A 25 8.28 8.84 -7.19
N THR A 26 7.23 8.90 -8.01
CA THR A 26 6.11 7.97 -7.93
C THR A 26 6.62 6.62 -8.38
N HIS A 27 7.19 5.85 -7.45
CA HIS A 27 7.37 4.42 -7.67
C HIS A 27 5.96 3.80 -7.67
N PRO A 28 5.49 3.22 -8.79
CA PRO A 28 4.21 2.49 -8.81
C PRO A 28 4.31 1.14 -8.08
N ASP A 29 5.49 0.81 -7.54
CA ASP A 29 5.71 -0.28 -6.59
C ASP A 29 5.01 0.04 -5.27
N GLY A 30 3.75 -0.37 -5.16
CA GLY A 30 2.91 -0.02 -4.02
C GLY A 30 1.71 -0.95 -3.88
N THR A 31 1.33 -1.18 -2.62
CA THR A 31 0.12 -1.94 -2.26
C THR A 31 -1.04 -0.99 -2.06
N ALA A 32 -2.09 -1.16 -2.87
CA ALA A 32 -3.36 -0.47 -2.70
C ALA A 32 -4.34 -1.37 -1.94
N TYR A 33 -4.63 -1.04 -0.67
CA TYR A 33 -5.64 -1.74 0.13
C TYR A 33 -7.05 -1.22 -0.15
N LEU A 34 -8.01 -2.13 -0.17
CA LEU A 34 -9.40 -1.89 -0.55
C LEU A 34 -10.32 -2.23 0.62
N ALA A 35 -11.12 -1.26 1.07
CA ALA A 35 -12.11 -1.49 2.12
C ALA A 35 -13.33 -2.30 1.63
N ASN A 36 -13.66 -2.19 0.33
CA ASN A 36 -14.78 -2.88 -0.31
C ASN A 36 -14.40 -3.24 -1.76
N GLY A 37 -13.45 -4.15 -1.92
CA GLY A 37 -13.07 -4.66 -3.24
C GLY A 37 -14.15 -5.54 -3.85
N LEU A 38 -14.03 -5.81 -5.15
CA LEU A 38 -14.90 -6.76 -5.83
C LEU A 38 -14.68 -8.19 -5.30
N THR A 39 -15.68 -9.06 -5.47
CA THR A 39 -15.57 -10.48 -5.12
C THR A 39 -14.82 -11.25 -6.20
N TYR A 40 -14.24 -12.39 -5.81
CA TYR A 40 -13.49 -13.24 -6.73
C TYR A 40 -14.33 -13.73 -7.93
N ASP A 41 -15.60 -14.09 -7.73
CA ASP A 41 -16.51 -14.48 -8.82
C ASP A 41 -16.63 -13.43 -9.94
N ILE A 42 -16.73 -12.15 -9.55
CA ILE A 42 -16.80 -11.04 -10.51
C ILE A 42 -15.43 -10.83 -11.16
N PHE A 43 -14.35 -10.97 -10.39
CA PHE A 43 -12.99 -10.84 -10.92
C PHE A 43 -12.69 -11.90 -11.98
N GLU A 44 -13.03 -13.15 -11.70
CA GLU A 44 -12.68 -14.30 -12.54
C GLU A 44 -13.28 -14.18 -13.95
N THR A 45 -14.46 -13.58 -14.05
CA THR A 45 -15.15 -13.36 -15.33
C THR A 45 -14.73 -12.06 -16.03
N ALA A 46 -14.18 -11.09 -15.31
CA ALA A 46 -13.90 -9.75 -15.83
C ALA A 46 -12.42 -9.52 -16.19
N VAL A 47 -11.50 -10.28 -15.59
CA VAL A 47 -10.06 -10.04 -15.71
C VAL A 47 -9.36 -11.29 -16.20
N GLU A 48 -8.62 -11.20 -17.31
CA GLU A 48 -7.69 -12.26 -17.71
C GLU A 48 -6.51 -12.28 -16.75
N HIS A 49 -6.25 -13.43 -16.13
CA HIS A 49 -5.25 -13.55 -15.07
C HIS A 49 -4.66 -14.95 -15.03
N VAL A 50 -3.57 -15.09 -14.28
CA VAL A 50 -2.99 -16.37 -13.87
C VAL A 50 -3.13 -16.56 -12.37
N ASP A 51 -3.27 -17.81 -11.96
CA ASP A 51 -3.18 -18.21 -10.56
C ASP A 51 -1.72 -18.18 -10.11
N LEU A 52 -1.46 -17.63 -8.92
CA LEU A 52 -0.16 -17.73 -8.27
C LEU A 52 -0.21 -18.81 -7.19
N GLU A 53 0.88 -19.58 -7.05
CA GLU A 53 1.02 -20.54 -5.94
C GLU A 53 1.16 -19.86 -4.57
N GLY A 54 1.64 -18.61 -4.57
CA GLY A 54 1.85 -17.82 -3.36
C GLY A 54 1.46 -16.35 -3.55
N CYS A 55 1.52 -15.62 -2.45
CA CYS A 55 1.24 -14.19 -2.39
C CYS A 55 2.51 -13.39 -2.06
N PRO A 56 2.53 -12.06 -2.32
CA PRO A 56 3.60 -11.20 -1.85
C PRO A 56 3.81 -11.34 -0.34
N ALA A 57 5.06 -11.24 0.13
CA ALA A 57 5.47 -11.59 1.49
C ALA A 57 4.70 -10.90 2.64
N GLU A 58 4.01 -9.80 2.37
CA GLU A 58 3.17 -9.09 3.34
C GLU A 58 1.78 -9.72 3.53
N PHE A 59 1.42 -10.70 2.69
CA PHE A 59 0.15 -11.42 2.72
C PHE A 59 0.38 -12.89 3.06
N ASP A 60 -0.36 -13.36 4.05
CA ASP A 60 -0.30 -14.72 4.51
C ASP A 60 -1.04 -15.65 3.53
N ALA A 61 -0.30 -16.57 2.91
CA ALA A 61 -0.84 -17.46 1.85
C ALA A 61 -1.78 -18.55 2.38
N ASP A 62 -1.81 -18.79 3.70
CA ASP A 62 -2.77 -19.70 4.33
C ASP A 62 -4.16 -19.08 4.46
N THR A 63 -4.25 -17.75 4.48
CA THR A 63 -5.51 -16.99 4.64
C THR A 63 -5.92 -16.19 3.41
N ASN A 64 -5.03 -16.06 2.43
CA ASN A 64 -5.24 -15.33 1.19
C ASN A 64 -4.82 -16.15 -0.02
N PHE A 65 -5.36 -15.81 -1.19
CA PHE A 65 -4.89 -16.30 -2.47
C PHE A 65 -4.70 -15.17 -3.45
N CYS A 66 -3.77 -15.35 -4.38
CA CYS A 66 -3.34 -14.30 -5.29
C CYS A 66 -3.54 -14.67 -6.75
N ARG A 67 -3.94 -13.68 -7.54
CA ARG A 67 -4.04 -13.72 -9.00
C ARG A 67 -3.21 -12.61 -9.60
N MET A 68 -2.63 -12.84 -10.77
CA MET A 68 -1.83 -11.83 -11.44
C MET A 68 -2.33 -11.56 -12.85
N THR A 69 -2.36 -10.30 -13.24
CA THR A 69 -2.48 -9.89 -14.64
C THR A 69 -1.32 -9.00 -15.05
N LEU A 70 -1.07 -8.91 -16.35
CA LEU A 70 -0.15 -7.94 -16.94
C LEU A 70 -0.97 -6.86 -17.63
N ALA A 71 -0.84 -5.62 -17.17
CA ALA A 71 -1.52 -4.48 -17.77
C ALA A 71 -0.72 -3.20 -17.55
N SER A 72 -0.78 -2.29 -18.52
CA SER A 72 -0.13 -0.97 -18.42
C SER A 72 1.36 -1.05 -18.09
N ASP A 73 2.06 -2.01 -18.69
CA ASP A 73 3.50 -2.29 -18.47
C ASP A 73 3.88 -2.65 -17.01
N LEU A 74 2.88 -3.04 -16.21
CA LEU A 74 3.04 -3.52 -14.84
C LEU A 74 2.48 -4.94 -14.72
N ALA A 75 2.90 -5.68 -13.71
CA ALA A 75 2.05 -6.75 -13.20
C ALA A 75 1.30 -6.31 -11.96
N HIS A 76 0.03 -6.68 -11.93
CA HIS A 76 -0.85 -6.43 -10.81
C HIS A 76 -1.18 -7.75 -10.15
N VAL A 77 -0.78 -7.89 -8.90
CA VAL A 77 -1.16 -9.01 -8.03
C VAL A 77 -2.38 -8.60 -7.21
N PHE A 78 -3.48 -9.27 -7.47
CA PHE A 78 -4.75 -9.12 -6.77
C PHE A 78 -4.79 -10.11 -5.61
N VAL A 79 -5.01 -9.61 -4.39
CA VAL A 79 -5.00 -10.40 -3.17
C VAL A 79 -6.42 -10.55 -2.65
N PHE A 80 -6.92 -11.78 -2.65
CA PHE A 80 -8.24 -12.13 -2.16
C PHE A 80 -8.14 -12.86 -0.83
N SER A 81 -9.12 -12.64 0.05
CA SER A 81 -9.28 -13.47 1.25
C SER A 81 -9.96 -14.79 0.90
N TYR A 82 -9.63 -15.87 1.61
CA TYR A 82 -10.47 -17.09 1.60
C TYR A 82 -11.79 -16.93 2.38
N ASP A 83 -11.98 -15.84 3.14
CA ASP A 83 -13.18 -15.61 3.94
C ASP A 83 -14.41 -15.23 3.09
N GLY A 84 -15.58 -15.66 3.56
CA GLY A 84 -16.88 -15.21 3.04
C GLY A 84 -16.99 -15.30 1.51
N ASN A 85 -17.29 -14.16 0.88
CA ASN A 85 -17.47 -14.03 -0.57
C ASN A 85 -16.15 -13.83 -1.33
N GLN A 86 -15.03 -14.16 -0.70
CA GLN A 86 -13.69 -13.97 -1.24
C GLN A 86 -13.47 -12.53 -1.75
N PRO A 87 -13.51 -11.53 -0.85
CA PRO A 87 -13.34 -10.13 -1.24
C PRO A 87 -11.90 -9.85 -1.66
N LEU A 88 -11.73 -9.00 -2.67
CA LEU A 88 -10.45 -8.39 -3.02
C LEU A 88 -10.03 -7.43 -1.90
N LEU A 89 -8.90 -7.72 -1.27
CA LEU A 89 -8.35 -6.94 -0.16
C LEU A 89 -7.34 -5.91 -0.64
N ALA A 90 -6.53 -6.25 -1.65
CA ALA A 90 -5.48 -5.37 -2.12
C ALA A 90 -5.08 -5.66 -3.57
N VAL A 91 -4.46 -4.67 -4.19
CA VAL A 91 -3.73 -4.82 -5.45
C VAL A 91 -2.31 -4.32 -5.25
N LYS A 92 -1.33 -5.16 -5.55
CA LYS A 92 0.09 -4.78 -5.54
C LYS A 92 0.62 -4.75 -6.95
N SER A 93 1.20 -3.62 -7.34
CA SER A 93 1.73 -3.44 -8.70
C SER A 93 3.24 -3.47 -8.68
N TYR A 94 3.83 -4.06 -9.70
CA TYR A 94 5.27 -4.15 -9.88
C TYR A 94 5.65 -3.73 -11.30
N GLU A 95 6.76 -3.01 -11.41
CA GLU A 95 7.38 -2.63 -12.70
C GLU A 95 8.02 -3.83 -13.39
N LEU A 96 7.69 -4.07 -14.65
CA LEU A 96 8.24 -5.17 -15.45
C LEU A 96 9.71 -4.93 -15.82
N GLY A 97 10.62 -5.19 -14.89
CA GLY A 97 12.07 -5.15 -15.08
C GLY A 97 12.72 -6.52 -15.24
N ASP A 98 14.03 -6.54 -15.50
CA ASP A 98 14.81 -7.79 -15.55
C ASP A 98 14.74 -8.53 -14.19
N GLY A 99 14.25 -9.77 -14.19
CA GLY A 99 14.15 -10.63 -12.98
C GLY A 99 12.81 -10.59 -12.23
N PHE A 100 11.75 -10.15 -12.92
CA PHE A 100 10.48 -9.69 -12.38
C PHE A 100 9.72 -10.54 -11.34
N LEU A 101 9.92 -11.85 -11.21
CA LEU A 101 9.17 -12.66 -10.23
C LEU A 101 10.11 -13.48 -9.33
N PRO A 102 10.33 -13.04 -8.07
CA PRO A 102 11.18 -13.73 -7.10
C PRO A 102 10.36 -14.51 -6.05
N PHE A 103 9.26 -15.15 -6.44
CA PHE A 103 8.46 -15.98 -5.54
C PHE A 103 7.96 -17.24 -6.24
#